data_AF-A0A2M7R9H7-F1
#
_entry.id   AF-A0A2M7R9H7-F1
#
_cell.length_a   1.000
_cell.length_b   1.000
_cell.length_c   1.000
_cell.angle_alpha   90.00
_cell.angle_beta   90.00
_cell.angle_gamma   90.00
#
_symmetry.space_group_name_H-M   'P 1'
#
loop_
_entity.id
_entity.type
_entity.pdbx_description
1 polymer ?
#
loop_
_entity_poly.entity_id
_entity_poly.type
_entity_poly.pdbx_seq_one_letter_code
_entity_poly.pdbx_strand_id
1 'polypeptide(L)'
;MKKIFFLLFTICLFTLFFINTSSAQSCPLLIQQAYKLNNSPSIYYVTENCTKRAFNKANIFFTYFDYWNNVKTVSSEILNSIPNDNLGFMPYGPKYDPKYGALIKTINDPKVYLLMDTEKYWITSENVFNNLSYSWNWIEDVDQRLLDKYQTASEINYTNHHPNYTLVKYANDPKVYRLEQNPNDSSKQIKRYIQNETEFNALGFRWDRIVIIKNSESYADTNANEVKELKQTGCQYNNPSCGSDYDCINNQCIYKSGCAYSHPMCGNNYNCVNNQCVLKSGCQFNNPVCVNGFDCINNQCQTKQNSEKNGCWQNNNLCNSNEQCLRDKCIVINDWLPDNSEMSKKCNNDEVYINGVCKPAKLNVVYYTKYSNYENVKKYIDNSISGLVYAADAKNCKNNIRIHILTNFCFPKGTYRVQEEFKKTYGESANARYLNPDGEQLPVDCQIGDTGGINKWYLPGAEIHELGHVLGLWDQYCYYPQSLNPPNQVNFEKAGCFEANDDWNKSYCGEKNGTKITPYQCLGNPNVYGGRTVMSTETGAPAPTFGFDNQEINYIKNKLGCN
;
A
#
# COMPACT_ATOMS: atom_id res chain seq x y z
N MET A 1 -74.21 -43.73 38.74
CA MET A 1 -73.18 -44.25 39.65
C MET A 1 -71.81 -44.13 38.98
N LYS A 2 -70.88 -43.35 39.56
CA LYS A 2 -69.40 -43.55 39.62
C LYS A 2 -68.71 -44.05 38.31
N LYS A 3 -67.79 -43.34 37.63
CA LYS A 3 -66.54 -42.74 38.14
C LYS A 3 -65.74 -42.02 37.03
N ILE A 4 -65.23 -40.83 37.37
CA ILE A 4 -63.85 -40.36 37.22
C ILE A 4 -63.27 -40.26 35.79
N PHE A 5 -63.23 -39.02 35.29
CA PHE A 5 -62.27 -38.52 34.30
C PHE A 5 -60.88 -38.43 34.94
N PHE A 6 -59.86 -39.09 34.36
CA PHE A 6 -58.46 -38.87 34.70
C PHE A 6 -57.79 -38.15 33.52
N LEU A 7 -57.60 -36.84 33.67
CA LEU A 7 -56.81 -36.02 32.75
C LEU A 7 -55.35 -36.09 33.22
N LEU A 8 -54.50 -36.83 32.50
CA LEU A 8 -53.06 -36.85 32.73
C LEU A 8 -52.44 -35.61 32.07
N PHE A 9 -52.12 -34.59 32.88
CA PHE A 9 -51.32 -33.44 32.49
C PHE A 9 -49.85 -33.87 32.39
N THR A 10 -49.33 -34.01 31.17
CA THR A 10 -47.90 -34.21 30.93
C THR A 10 -47.21 -32.85 31.00
N ILE A 11 -46.59 -32.53 32.14
CA ILE A 11 -45.73 -31.35 32.30
C ILE A 11 -44.40 -31.66 31.59
N CYS A 12 -44.27 -31.17 30.36
CA CYS A 12 -43.02 -31.19 29.61
C CYS A 12 -42.13 -30.05 30.15
N LEU A 13 -41.16 -30.41 30.99
CA LEU A 13 -40.16 -29.50 31.55
C LEU A 13 -39.17 -29.13 30.43
N PHE A 14 -39.49 -28.09 29.65
CA PHE A 14 -38.57 -27.50 28.69
C PHE A 14 -37.44 -26.79 29.46
N THR A 15 -36.34 -27.50 29.66
CA THR A 15 -35.07 -26.90 30.09
C THR A 15 -34.55 -26.07 28.92
N LEU A 16 -34.69 -24.75 29.03
CA LEU A 16 -34.00 -23.78 28.19
C LEU A 16 -32.49 -23.92 28.44
N PHE A 17 -31.84 -24.80 27.68
CA PHE A 17 -30.41 -24.71 27.45
C PHE A 17 -30.17 -23.39 26.71
N PHE A 18 -29.73 -22.37 27.44
CA PHE A 18 -29.03 -21.24 26.85
C PHE A 18 -27.76 -21.80 26.21
N ILE A 19 -27.85 -22.10 24.92
CA ILE A 19 -26.67 -22.31 24.09
C ILE A 19 -26.01 -20.93 24.02
N ASN A 20 -24.96 -20.71 24.80
CA ASN A 20 -24.04 -19.60 24.58
C ASN A 20 -23.41 -19.84 23.21
N THR A 21 -24.03 -19.31 22.16
CA THR A 21 -23.38 -19.14 20.87
C THR A 21 -22.30 -18.08 21.08
N SER A 22 -21.08 -18.53 21.42
CA SER A 22 -19.91 -17.66 21.32
C SER A 22 -19.77 -17.30 19.85
N SER A 23 -20.28 -16.12 19.47
CA SER A 23 -19.92 -15.53 18.19
C SER A 23 -18.39 -15.44 18.18
N ALA A 24 -17.74 -16.16 17.27
CA ALA A 24 -16.32 -15.96 17.00
C ALA A 24 -16.18 -14.52 16.50
N GLN A 25 -15.86 -13.62 17.42
CA GLN A 25 -15.72 -12.20 17.14
C GLN A 25 -14.53 -12.08 16.19
N SER A 26 -14.80 -11.59 14.98
CA SER A 26 -13.76 -11.34 13.98
C SER A 26 -12.75 -10.35 14.56
N CYS A 27 -11.46 -10.68 14.42
CA CYS A 27 -10.41 -9.81 14.95
C CYS A 27 -10.48 -8.44 14.27
N PRO A 28 -10.48 -7.31 15.01
CA PRO A 28 -10.54 -5.97 14.42
C PRO A 28 -9.36 -5.65 13.49
N LEU A 29 -8.25 -6.36 13.65
CA LEU A 29 -7.06 -6.27 12.80
C LEU A 29 -6.77 -7.63 12.17
N LEU A 30 -6.08 -7.62 11.04
CA LEU A 30 -5.59 -8.85 10.43
C LEU A 30 -4.58 -9.50 11.38
N ILE A 31 -4.80 -10.77 11.69
CA ILE A 31 -3.88 -11.58 12.48
C ILE A 31 -2.57 -11.80 11.73
N GLN A 32 -1.51 -12.09 12.49
CA GLN A 32 -0.15 -12.32 12.00
C GLN A 32 0.47 -11.12 11.26
N GLN A 33 0.06 -9.91 11.62
CA GLN A 33 0.55 -8.65 11.03
C GLN A 33 1.12 -7.72 12.10
N ALA A 34 1.98 -6.78 11.68
CA ALA A 34 2.58 -5.78 12.55
C ALA A 34 1.87 -4.43 12.44
N TYR A 35 1.65 -3.79 13.58
CA TYR A 35 0.92 -2.53 13.70
C TYR A 35 1.60 -1.54 14.63
N LYS A 36 1.38 -0.25 14.38
CA LYS A 36 1.84 0.85 15.25
C LYS A 36 0.83 1.98 15.31
N LEU A 37 1.00 2.85 16.30
CA LEU A 37 0.33 4.16 16.32
C LEU A 37 1.14 5.18 15.52
N ASN A 38 0.47 6.18 14.94
CA ASN A 38 1.11 7.19 14.07
C ASN A 38 2.30 7.89 14.76
N ASN A 39 2.18 8.14 16.08
CA ASN A 39 3.17 8.88 16.88
C ASN A 39 3.90 8.00 17.91
N SER A 40 3.92 6.68 17.73
CA SER A 40 4.63 5.76 18.64
C SER A 40 5.69 4.95 17.90
N PRO A 41 6.91 4.78 18.46
CA PRO A 41 7.90 3.86 17.93
C PRO A 41 7.58 2.39 18.23
N SER A 42 6.66 2.12 19.17
CA SER A 42 6.29 0.75 19.56
C SER A 42 5.55 0.02 18.45
N ILE A 43 5.98 -1.21 18.17
CA ILE A 43 5.40 -2.08 17.14
C ILE A 43 4.83 -3.32 17.80
N TYR A 44 3.58 -3.62 17.47
CA TYR A 44 2.83 -4.74 18.01
C TYR A 44 2.52 -5.76 16.93
N TYR A 45 2.72 -7.03 17.23
CA TYR A 45 2.27 -8.15 16.43
C TYR A 45 0.89 -8.61 16.92
N VAL A 46 -0.08 -8.72 16.02
CA VAL A 46 -1.39 -9.33 16.35
C VAL A 46 -1.28 -10.84 16.13
N THR A 47 -1.50 -11.64 17.16
CA THR A 47 -1.38 -13.10 17.12
C THR A 47 -2.60 -13.75 16.45
N GLU A 48 -2.53 -15.06 16.23
CA GLU A 48 -3.65 -15.87 15.72
C GLU A 48 -4.87 -15.89 16.65
N ASN A 49 -4.65 -15.66 17.95
CA ASN A 49 -5.70 -15.60 18.96
C ASN A 49 -6.29 -14.19 19.14
N CYS A 50 -6.01 -13.26 18.21
CA CYS A 50 -6.41 -11.86 18.28
C CYS A 50 -5.97 -11.14 19.56
N THR A 51 -4.76 -11.44 20.02
CA THR A 51 -4.07 -10.69 21.09
C THR A 51 -2.87 -9.95 20.51
N LYS A 52 -2.29 -9.00 21.23
CA LYS A 52 -1.10 -8.25 20.77
C LYS A 52 0.13 -8.48 21.65
N ARG A 53 1.28 -8.59 21.00
CA ARG A 53 2.62 -8.72 21.61
C ARG A 53 3.55 -7.63 21.09
N ALA A 54 4.48 -7.15 21.91
CA ALA A 54 5.43 -6.12 21.48
C ALA A 54 6.71 -6.73 20.86
N PHE A 55 7.25 -6.08 19.82
CA PHE A 55 8.62 -6.30 19.40
C PHE A 55 9.56 -5.44 20.25
N ASN A 56 10.31 -6.06 21.15
CA ASN A 56 11.22 -5.34 22.06
C ASN A 56 12.58 -5.01 21.43
N LYS A 57 12.92 -5.64 20.31
CA LYS A 57 14.17 -5.43 19.58
C LYS A 57 13.93 -5.51 18.08
N ALA A 58 14.62 -4.67 17.32
CA ALA A 58 14.51 -4.64 15.86
C ALA A 58 14.97 -5.96 15.21
N ASN A 59 16.01 -6.61 15.74
CA ASN A 59 16.49 -7.89 15.20
C ASN A 59 15.42 -8.99 15.31
N ILE A 60 14.55 -8.97 16.32
CA ILE A 60 13.42 -9.89 16.42
C ILE A 60 12.35 -9.59 15.37
N PHE A 61 12.03 -8.32 15.12
CA PHE A 61 11.06 -7.95 14.08
C PHE A 61 11.45 -8.55 12.71
N PHE A 62 12.73 -8.49 12.36
CA PHE A 62 13.24 -9.00 11.09
C PHE A 62 13.22 -10.54 10.97
N THR A 63 12.90 -11.24 12.05
CA THR A 63 12.66 -12.69 12.00
C THR A 63 11.20 -13.05 11.67
N TYR A 64 10.33 -12.05 11.51
CA TYR A 64 8.95 -12.20 11.05
C TYR A 64 8.71 -11.51 9.70
N PHE A 65 9.25 -10.30 9.52
CA PHE A 65 8.99 -9.44 8.36
C PHE A 65 10.30 -9.00 7.72
N ASP A 66 10.31 -8.80 6.40
CA ASP A 66 11.53 -8.44 5.67
C ASP A 66 11.80 -6.92 5.74
N TYR A 67 10.75 -6.11 5.92
CA TYR A 67 10.83 -4.66 5.78
C TYR A 67 9.94 -3.93 6.80
N TRP A 68 10.31 -2.71 7.16
CA TRP A 68 9.49 -1.86 8.03
C TRP A 68 8.16 -1.43 7.40
N ASN A 69 8.03 -1.45 6.07
CA ASN A 69 6.77 -1.11 5.39
C ASN A 69 5.67 -2.17 5.62
N ASN A 70 6.00 -3.34 6.18
CA ASN A 70 5.03 -4.32 6.64
C ASN A 70 4.28 -3.86 7.90
N VAL A 71 4.76 -2.82 8.59
CA VAL A 71 4.08 -2.24 9.75
C VAL A 71 2.99 -1.29 9.30
N LYS A 72 1.74 -1.57 9.70
CA LYS A 72 0.58 -0.74 9.38
C LYS A 72 0.28 0.25 10.51
N THR A 73 -0.05 1.48 10.15
CA THR A 73 -0.45 2.50 11.12
C THR A 73 -1.96 2.39 11.38
N VAL A 74 -2.35 2.38 12.66
CA VAL A 74 -3.75 2.28 13.11
C VAL A 74 -4.05 3.33 14.18
N SER A 75 -5.34 3.59 14.42
CA SER A 75 -5.78 4.46 15.51
C SER A 75 -5.53 3.81 16.87
N SER A 76 -5.41 4.64 17.91
CA SER A 76 -5.32 4.16 19.29
C SER A 76 -6.54 3.36 19.71
N GLU A 77 -7.72 3.74 19.23
CA GLU A 77 -8.98 3.05 19.50
C GLU A 77 -8.94 1.58 19.03
N ILE A 78 -8.55 1.35 17.76
CA ILE A 78 -8.47 0.01 17.19
C ILE A 78 -7.35 -0.81 17.85
N LEU A 79 -6.17 -0.21 18.06
CA LEU A 79 -5.07 -0.96 18.66
C LEU A 79 -5.35 -1.31 20.12
N ASN A 80 -6.05 -0.45 20.87
CA ASN A 80 -6.41 -0.68 22.26
C ASN A 80 -7.55 -1.68 22.42
N SER A 81 -8.41 -1.85 21.40
CA SER A 81 -9.46 -2.88 21.43
C SER A 81 -8.90 -4.30 21.27
N ILE A 82 -7.66 -4.47 20.81
CA ILE A 82 -6.96 -5.76 20.80
C ILE A 82 -6.40 -6.05 22.20
N PRO A 83 -6.82 -7.16 22.88
CA PRO A 83 -6.29 -7.54 24.18
C PRO A 83 -4.76 -7.77 24.14
N ASN A 84 -4.07 -7.50 25.24
CA ASN A 84 -2.67 -7.94 25.38
C ASN A 84 -2.62 -9.46 25.44
N ASP A 85 -1.59 -10.04 24.82
CA ASP A 85 -1.32 -11.46 24.96
C ASP A 85 -0.75 -11.76 26.36
N ASN A 86 -0.93 -13.00 26.82
CA ASN A 86 -0.29 -13.48 28.05
C ASN A 86 1.24 -13.32 28.00
N LEU A 87 1.82 -13.44 26.80
CA LEU A 87 3.20 -13.14 26.54
C LEU A 87 3.36 -11.71 26.01
N GLY A 88 3.95 -10.81 26.81
CA GLY A 88 4.11 -9.41 26.43
C GLY A 88 5.10 -9.11 25.30
N PHE A 89 5.89 -10.09 24.85
CA PHE A 89 6.97 -9.90 23.88
C PHE A 89 6.97 -10.96 22.77
N MET A 90 7.65 -10.65 21.67
CA MET A 90 7.85 -11.59 20.55
C MET A 90 9.15 -12.41 20.73
N PRO A 91 9.11 -13.76 20.60
CA PRO A 91 10.31 -14.60 20.47
C PRO A 91 10.98 -14.43 19.10
N TYR A 92 12.08 -15.14 18.83
CA TYR A 92 12.60 -15.27 17.47
C TYR A 92 11.56 -15.95 16.55
N GLY A 93 11.27 -15.32 15.43
CA GLY A 93 10.22 -15.68 14.49
C GLY A 93 10.58 -16.75 13.47
N PRO A 94 9.63 -17.09 12.59
CA PRO A 94 9.76 -18.17 11.63
C PRO A 94 10.95 -18.03 10.66
N LYS A 95 11.44 -16.80 10.41
CA LYS A 95 12.56 -16.54 9.50
C LYS A 95 13.92 -16.54 10.20
N TYR A 96 13.95 -16.68 11.52
CA TYR A 96 15.21 -16.82 12.24
C TYR A 96 15.93 -18.09 11.77
N ASP A 97 17.26 -18.00 11.66
CA ASP A 97 18.17 -19.07 11.26
C ASP A 97 19.05 -19.45 12.45
N PRO A 98 18.62 -20.38 13.32
CA PRO A 98 19.41 -20.87 14.43
C PRO A 98 20.74 -21.42 13.92
N LYS A 99 21.84 -20.98 14.53
CA LYS A 99 23.17 -21.47 14.18
C LYS A 99 23.41 -22.86 14.77
N TYR A 100 24.39 -23.56 14.19
CA TYR A 100 24.78 -24.90 14.60
C TYR A 100 24.91 -25.06 16.12
N GLY A 101 24.34 -26.14 16.67
CA GLY A 101 24.34 -26.43 18.10
C GLY A 101 23.44 -25.49 18.91
N ALA A 102 22.46 -24.84 18.29
CA ALA A 102 21.48 -24.03 19.00
C ALA A 102 20.64 -24.90 19.96
N LEU A 103 20.45 -24.39 21.17
CA LEU A 103 19.45 -24.88 22.10
C LEU A 103 18.24 -23.98 21.99
N ILE A 104 17.09 -24.53 21.64
CA ILE A 104 15.88 -23.74 21.42
C ILE A 104 14.71 -24.31 22.20
N LYS A 105 13.75 -23.44 22.53
CA LYS A 105 12.44 -23.86 23.05
C LYS A 105 11.37 -22.88 22.58
N THR A 106 10.11 -23.29 22.69
CA THR A 106 9.01 -22.34 22.55
C THR A 106 8.65 -21.78 23.92
N ILE A 107 7.97 -20.64 23.92
CA ILE A 107 7.65 -19.97 25.19
C ILE A 107 6.56 -20.71 25.97
N ASN A 108 5.69 -21.43 25.25
CA ASN A 108 4.56 -22.15 25.85
C ASN A 108 4.87 -23.59 26.24
N ASP A 109 6.03 -24.13 25.84
CA ASP A 109 6.46 -25.50 26.15
C ASP A 109 7.85 -25.46 26.84
N PRO A 110 8.00 -26.05 28.04
CA PRO A 110 9.29 -26.10 28.72
C PRO A 110 10.33 -27.01 28.04
N LYS A 111 9.96 -27.84 27.05
CA LYS A 111 10.89 -28.74 26.36
C LYS A 111 12.00 -27.97 25.64
N VAL A 112 13.24 -28.32 25.95
CA VAL A 112 14.43 -27.78 25.32
C VAL A 112 14.94 -28.76 24.26
N TYR A 113 15.20 -28.24 23.07
CA TYR A 113 15.70 -29.00 21.94
C TYR A 113 17.11 -28.57 21.57
N LEU A 114 17.99 -29.55 21.35
CA LEU A 114 19.27 -29.34 20.68
C LEU A 114 19.07 -29.49 19.17
N LEU A 115 19.48 -28.47 18.41
CA LEU A 115 19.44 -28.51 16.95
C LEU A 115 20.76 -29.00 16.37
N MET A 116 20.66 -30.04 15.55
CA MET A 116 21.77 -30.60 14.79
C MET A 116 21.29 -30.84 13.37
N ASP A 117 21.92 -30.17 12.41
CA ASP A 117 21.49 -30.13 11.01
C ASP A 117 19.99 -29.79 10.87
N THR A 118 19.18 -30.68 10.28
CA THR A 118 17.74 -30.49 10.05
C THR A 118 16.85 -31.11 11.13
N GLU A 119 17.46 -31.57 12.22
CA GLU A 119 16.81 -32.35 13.27
C GLU A 119 16.81 -31.62 14.62
N LYS A 120 15.77 -31.88 15.41
CA LYS A 120 15.64 -31.43 16.80
C LYS A 120 15.62 -32.62 17.76
N TYR A 121 16.47 -32.57 18.77
CA TYR A 121 16.64 -33.61 19.79
C TYR A 121 16.15 -33.09 21.13
N TRP A 122 15.12 -33.73 21.71
CA TRP A 122 14.57 -33.29 22.98
C TRP A 122 15.48 -33.71 24.14
N ILE A 123 15.92 -32.73 24.94
CA ILE A 123 16.60 -32.98 26.23
C ILE A 123 15.52 -33.20 27.30
N THR A 124 15.39 -34.43 27.78
CA THR A 124 14.17 -34.89 28.46
C THR A 124 13.97 -34.33 29.86
N SER A 125 15.00 -33.78 30.50
CA SER A 125 14.89 -33.18 31.84
C SER A 125 15.99 -32.16 32.14
N GLU A 126 15.74 -31.30 33.12
CA GLU A 126 16.75 -30.38 33.68
C GLU A 126 17.97 -31.14 34.23
N ASN A 127 17.76 -32.31 34.83
CA ASN A 127 18.84 -33.16 35.32
C ASN A 127 19.75 -33.62 34.16
N VAL A 128 19.18 -34.00 33.02
CA VAL A 128 19.97 -34.34 31.82
C VAL A 128 20.72 -33.11 31.32
N PHE A 129 20.02 -31.98 31.17
CA PHE A 129 20.61 -30.72 30.70
C PHE A 129 21.83 -30.29 31.55
N ASN A 130 21.69 -30.32 32.88
CA ASN A 130 22.74 -29.92 33.81
C ASN A 130 23.91 -30.91 33.86
N ASN A 131 23.65 -32.22 33.83
CA ASN A 131 24.73 -33.21 33.85
C ASN A 131 25.55 -33.23 32.54
N LEU A 132 24.90 -32.94 31.42
CA LEU A 132 25.57 -32.67 30.14
C LEU A 132 26.18 -31.26 30.08
N SER A 133 26.22 -30.52 31.20
CA SER A 133 26.93 -29.24 31.28
C SER A 133 26.52 -28.20 30.22
N TYR A 134 25.29 -28.30 29.68
CA TYR A 134 24.71 -27.25 28.85
C TYR A 134 24.40 -26.03 29.71
N SER A 135 24.49 -24.84 29.13
CA SER A 135 24.20 -23.60 29.86
C SER A 135 22.77 -23.11 29.60
N TRP A 136 22.05 -22.73 30.66
CA TRP A 136 20.67 -22.24 30.53
C TRP A 136 20.57 -20.95 29.72
N ASN A 137 21.60 -20.11 29.73
CA ASN A 137 21.65 -18.88 28.93
C ASN A 137 21.88 -19.14 27.43
N TRP A 138 22.11 -20.40 27.04
CA TRP A 138 22.22 -20.80 25.64
C TRP A 138 20.85 -21.01 24.99
N ILE A 139 19.79 -21.14 25.78
CA ILE A 139 18.47 -21.42 25.25
C ILE A 139 17.89 -20.16 24.58
N GLU A 140 17.48 -20.32 23.34
CA GLU A 140 16.86 -19.27 22.53
C GLU A 140 15.34 -19.53 22.44
N ASP A 141 14.54 -18.56 22.87
CA ASP A 141 13.08 -18.62 22.74
C ASP A 141 12.65 -18.36 21.29
N VAL A 142 11.93 -19.31 20.70
CA VAL A 142 11.50 -19.28 19.30
C VAL A 142 9.98 -19.42 19.15
N ASP A 143 9.48 -18.97 18.00
CA ASP A 143 8.13 -19.21 17.51
C ASP A 143 7.93 -20.69 17.16
N GLN A 144 6.73 -21.22 17.43
CA GLN A 144 6.40 -22.62 17.13
C GLN A 144 6.62 -22.95 15.65
N ARG A 145 6.27 -22.04 14.73
CA ARG A 145 6.43 -22.25 13.29
C ARG A 145 7.89 -22.40 12.86
N LEU A 146 8.85 -21.87 13.64
CA LEU A 146 10.26 -22.15 13.41
C LEU A 146 10.62 -23.56 13.86
N LEU A 147 10.22 -23.94 15.07
CA LEU A 147 10.49 -25.25 15.63
C LEU A 147 9.90 -26.38 14.76
N ASP A 148 8.75 -26.13 14.13
CA ASP A 148 8.06 -27.07 13.25
C ASP A 148 8.80 -27.34 11.92
N LYS A 149 9.80 -26.53 11.55
CA LYS A 149 10.66 -26.77 10.37
C LYS A 149 11.62 -27.92 10.56
N TYR A 150 11.93 -28.29 11.81
CA TYR A 150 12.90 -29.31 12.15
C TYR A 150 12.22 -30.66 12.38
N GLN A 151 12.80 -31.71 11.81
CA GLN A 151 12.33 -33.07 12.02
C GLN A 151 12.63 -33.50 13.47
N THR A 152 11.64 -34.08 14.15
CA THR A 152 11.86 -34.63 15.49
C THR A 152 12.71 -35.88 15.37
N ALA A 153 13.92 -35.84 15.92
CA ALA A 153 14.82 -36.98 16.03
C ALA A 153 14.64 -37.68 17.37
N SER A 154 15.66 -38.43 17.81
CA SER A 154 15.63 -39.15 19.09
C SER A 154 15.72 -38.20 20.29
N GLU A 155 15.34 -38.72 21.45
CA GLU A 155 15.47 -38.03 22.74
C GLU A 155 16.89 -38.16 23.30
N ILE A 156 17.34 -37.13 24.01
CA ILE A 156 18.56 -37.13 24.82
C ILE A 156 18.12 -37.35 26.27
N ASN A 157 18.25 -38.59 26.74
CA ASN A 157 17.83 -39.03 28.08
C ASN A 157 18.97 -39.61 28.94
N TYR A 158 20.21 -39.46 28.49
CA TYR A 158 21.44 -39.92 29.14
C TYR A 158 22.24 -38.75 29.71
N THR A 159 23.06 -39.00 30.73
CA THR A 159 23.77 -37.95 31.49
C THR A 159 25.29 -38.05 31.44
N ASN A 160 25.82 -39.07 30.77
CA ASN A 160 27.23 -39.47 30.86
C ASN A 160 28.03 -39.29 29.57
N HIS A 161 27.39 -38.87 28.48
CA HIS A 161 28.02 -38.62 27.19
C HIS A 161 27.21 -37.61 26.39
N HIS A 162 27.84 -36.93 25.43
CA HIS A 162 27.16 -36.00 24.52
C HIS A 162 26.78 -36.65 23.18
N PRO A 163 25.70 -36.20 22.52
CA PRO A 163 25.34 -36.70 21.20
C PRO A 163 26.42 -36.40 20.15
N ASN A 164 26.36 -37.12 19.03
CA ASN A 164 27.17 -36.81 17.84
C ASN A 164 27.01 -35.35 17.46
N TYR A 165 28.05 -34.77 16.87
CA TYR A 165 28.13 -33.39 16.41
C TYR A 165 28.23 -32.34 17.54
N THR A 166 28.20 -32.74 18.81
CA THR A 166 28.51 -31.82 19.91
C THR A 166 29.95 -31.32 19.84
N LEU A 167 30.16 -30.02 20.11
CA LEU A 167 31.48 -29.42 20.27
C LEU A 167 31.91 -29.52 21.73
N VAL A 168 33.05 -30.15 21.98
CA VAL A 168 33.56 -30.41 23.33
C VAL A 168 35.00 -29.96 23.47
N LYS A 169 35.40 -29.66 24.70
CA LYS A 169 36.81 -29.55 25.12
C LYS A 169 37.00 -30.14 26.51
N TYR A 170 38.21 -30.56 26.82
CA TYR A 170 38.57 -30.97 28.18
C TYR A 170 38.97 -29.74 29.00
N ALA A 171 38.71 -29.74 30.31
CA ALA A 171 38.92 -28.56 31.16
C ALA A 171 40.33 -27.96 31.10
N ASN A 172 41.35 -28.79 30.88
CA ASN A 172 42.76 -28.40 30.83
C ASN A 172 43.40 -28.60 29.45
N ASP A 173 42.60 -28.81 28.41
CA ASP A 173 43.07 -28.93 27.02
C ASP A 173 42.44 -27.81 26.19
N PRO A 174 43.23 -26.91 25.56
CA PRO A 174 42.69 -25.87 24.70
C PRO A 174 42.09 -26.42 23.39
N LYS A 175 42.36 -27.69 23.05
CA LYS A 175 41.84 -28.31 21.82
C LYS A 175 40.33 -28.48 21.89
N VAL A 176 39.68 -28.07 20.80
CA VAL A 176 38.25 -28.26 20.59
C VAL A 176 38.05 -29.43 19.65
N TYR A 177 37.08 -30.28 19.98
CA TYR A 177 36.75 -31.44 19.19
C TYR A 177 35.27 -31.42 18.82
N ARG A 178 34.92 -31.95 17.66
CA ARG A 178 33.55 -32.35 17.32
C ARG A 178 33.41 -33.85 17.57
N LEU A 179 32.36 -34.26 18.28
CA LEU A 179 31.99 -35.67 18.38
C LEU A 179 31.40 -36.15 17.07
N GLU A 180 31.75 -37.34 16.62
CA GLU A 180 31.26 -37.92 15.37
C GLU A 180 30.94 -39.39 15.56
N GLN A 181 30.02 -39.91 14.74
CA GLN A 181 29.77 -41.34 14.70
C GLN A 181 31.01 -42.05 14.12
N ASN A 182 31.40 -43.17 14.72
CA ASN A 182 32.50 -43.95 14.18
C ASN A 182 32.07 -44.57 12.82
N PRO A 183 32.83 -44.35 11.73
CA PRO A 183 32.46 -44.81 10.39
C PRO A 183 32.39 -46.35 10.29
N ASN A 184 33.10 -47.06 11.15
CA ASN A 184 33.20 -48.52 11.15
C ASN A 184 32.30 -49.19 12.22
N ASP A 185 31.72 -48.40 13.14
CA ASP A 185 30.91 -48.90 14.24
C ASP A 185 29.91 -47.82 14.69
N SER A 186 28.68 -47.88 14.16
CA SER A 186 27.64 -46.88 14.44
C SER A 186 27.25 -46.75 15.92
N SER A 187 27.65 -47.71 16.78
CA SER A 187 27.42 -47.69 18.23
C SER A 187 28.47 -46.88 19.02
N LYS A 188 29.56 -46.46 18.36
CA LYS A 188 30.65 -45.72 19.00
C LYS A 188 30.76 -44.30 18.47
N GLN A 189 31.29 -43.44 19.33
CA GLN A 189 31.65 -42.08 18.98
C GLN A 189 33.18 -41.93 18.95
N ILE A 190 33.64 -41.10 18.03
CA ILE A 190 35.03 -40.64 17.94
C ILE A 190 35.06 -39.13 18.08
N LYS A 191 36.22 -38.57 18.38
CA LYS A 191 36.44 -37.13 18.41
C LYS A 191 37.28 -36.69 17.21
N ARG A 192 36.80 -35.67 16.50
CA ARG A 192 37.54 -35.00 15.44
C ARG A 192 38.11 -33.70 15.97
N TYR A 193 39.42 -33.57 15.97
CA TYR A 193 40.10 -32.35 16.38
C TYR A 193 39.82 -31.23 15.36
N ILE A 194 39.40 -30.06 15.85
CA ILE A 194 39.31 -28.83 15.06
C ILE A 194 40.63 -28.10 15.20
N GLN A 195 41.43 -28.09 14.14
CA GLN A 195 42.87 -27.82 14.21
C GLN A 195 43.19 -26.42 14.72
N ASN A 196 42.38 -25.43 14.36
CA ASN A 196 42.62 -24.04 14.70
C ASN A 196 41.33 -23.21 14.60
N GLU A 197 41.42 -21.95 15.04
CA GLU A 197 40.34 -20.98 14.97
C GLU A 197 39.84 -20.72 13.54
N THR A 198 40.73 -20.78 12.54
CA THR A 198 40.33 -20.60 11.13
C THR A 198 39.39 -21.73 10.68
N GLU A 199 39.74 -22.98 10.97
CA GLU A 199 38.85 -24.13 10.69
C GLU A 199 37.55 -24.03 11.49
N PHE A 200 37.62 -23.68 12.78
CA PHE A 200 36.44 -23.53 13.64
C PHE A 200 35.44 -22.50 13.05
N ASN A 201 35.95 -21.32 12.67
CA ASN A 201 35.14 -20.26 12.08
C ASN A 201 34.62 -20.64 10.68
N ALA A 202 35.43 -21.31 9.85
CA ALA A 202 35.05 -21.76 8.51
C ALA A 202 33.97 -22.85 8.51
N LEU A 203 33.84 -23.60 9.62
CA LEU A 203 32.76 -24.57 9.83
C LEU A 203 31.48 -23.92 10.39
N GLY A 204 31.48 -22.61 10.64
CA GLY A 204 30.33 -21.88 11.18
C GLY A 204 29.99 -22.24 12.62
N PHE A 205 30.96 -22.79 13.36
CA PHE A 205 30.77 -23.15 14.77
C PHE A 205 30.73 -21.93 15.67
N ARG A 206 30.07 -22.09 16.81
CA ARG A 206 29.89 -21.05 17.82
C ARG A 206 30.79 -21.30 19.02
N TRP A 207 31.68 -20.35 19.30
CA TRP A 207 32.59 -20.42 20.44
C TRP A 207 31.85 -20.53 21.78
N ASP A 208 30.67 -19.92 21.88
CA ASP A 208 29.80 -19.99 23.05
C ASP A 208 28.96 -21.29 23.11
N ARG A 209 29.23 -22.28 22.26
CA ARG A 209 28.56 -23.60 22.23
C ARG A 209 29.52 -24.76 22.46
N ILE A 210 30.72 -24.49 22.98
CA ILE A 210 31.70 -25.53 23.33
C ILE A 210 31.41 -26.01 24.75
N VAL A 211 31.04 -27.28 24.90
CA VAL A 211 30.83 -27.90 26.20
C VAL A 211 32.16 -28.32 26.81
N ILE A 212 32.34 -28.09 28.11
CA ILE A 212 33.52 -28.58 28.84
C ILE A 212 33.18 -29.94 29.44
N ILE A 213 33.84 -30.99 28.97
CA ILE A 213 33.62 -32.37 29.42
C ILE A 213 34.67 -32.81 30.44
N LYS A 214 34.30 -33.77 31.28
CA LYS A 214 35.20 -34.38 32.27
C LYS A 214 36.14 -35.36 31.56
N ASN A 215 37.33 -35.57 32.11
CA ASN A 215 38.27 -36.57 31.59
C ASN A 215 37.72 -38.01 31.59
N SER A 216 36.70 -38.29 32.41
CA SER A 216 35.99 -39.58 32.42
C SER A 216 35.12 -39.82 31.18
N GLU A 217 34.72 -38.76 30.48
CA GLU A 217 34.02 -38.82 29.19
C GLU A 217 35.08 -38.70 28.08
N SER A 218 35.48 -39.82 27.50
CA SER A 218 36.58 -39.85 26.54
C SER A 218 36.22 -40.63 25.28
N TYR A 219 36.78 -40.18 24.16
CA TYR A 219 36.50 -40.69 22.83
C TYR A 219 37.81 -40.95 22.11
N ALA A 220 37.82 -42.00 21.27
CA ALA A 220 38.96 -42.30 20.41
C ALA A 220 39.15 -41.20 19.36
N ASP A 221 40.40 -40.91 19.01
CA ASP A 221 40.72 -39.97 17.94
C ASP A 221 40.30 -40.54 16.56
N THR A 222 39.95 -39.64 15.65
CA THR A 222 39.81 -39.96 14.22
C THR A 222 41.18 -40.33 13.65
N ASN A 223 41.35 -41.55 13.12
CA ASN A 223 42.57 -41.91 12.39
C ASN A 223 42.70 -40.98 11.17
N ALA A 224 43.85 -40.32 11.03
CA ALA A 224 44.09 -39.25 10.06
C ALA A 224 43.88 -39.62 8.56
N ASN A 225 43.65 -40.90 8.25
CA ASN A 225 43.50 -41.41 6.87
C ASN A 225 42.06 -41.72 6.45
N GLU A 226 41.05 -41.53 7.30
CA GLU A 226 39.63 -41.75 6.95
C GLU A 226 38.77 -40.51 7.23
N VAL A 227 39.32 -39.32 6.94
CA VAL A 227 38.46 -38.16 6.70
C VAL A 227 37.83 -38.41 5.33
N LYS A 228 36.60 -38.95 5.30
CA LYS A 228 35.73 -38.74 4.14
C LYS A 228 35.68 -37.23 4.00
N GLU A 229 36.41 -36.67 3.04
CA GLU A 229 36.40 -35.23 2.75
C GLU A 229 34.93 -34.82 2.76
N LEU A 230 34.52 -34.09 3.80
CA LEU A 230 33.40 -33.19 3.66
C LEU A 230 33.86 -32.31 2.53
N LYS A 231 33.37 -32.58 1.30
CA LYS A 231 33.56 -31.74 0.12
C LYS A 231 33.56 -30.34 0.66
N GLN A 232 34.70 -29.64 0.62
CA GLN A 232 34.83 -28.35 1.28
C GLN A 232 33.60 -27.53 0.86
N THR A 233 32.67 -27.37 1.79
CA THR A 233 31.37 -26.78 1.55
C THR A 233 31.45 -25.36 2.01
N GLY A 234 30.74 -24.48 1.33
CA GLY A 234 30.81 -23.06 1.60
C GLY A 234 31.49 -22.29 0.48
N CYS A 235 31.32 -20.99 0.57
CA CYS A 235 31.55 -20.10 -0.54
C CYS A 235 33.01 -19.89 -0.88
N GLN A 236 33.94 -20.15 0.06
CA GLN A 236 35.39 -20.01 -0.21
C GLN A 236 35.87 -21.13 -1.13
N TYR A 237 35.10 -22.22 -1.21
CA TYR A 237 35.36 -23.41 -2.00
C TYR A 237 34.39 -23.55 -3.19
N ASN A 238 33.62 -22.50 -3.50
CA ASN A 238 32.62 -22.45 -4.58
C ASN A 238 31.56 -23.57 -4.52
N ASN A 239 31.22 -24.05 -3.31
CA ASN A 239 30.36 -25.22 -3.14
C ASN A 239 29.31 -25.02 -2.02
N PRO A 240 28.26 -24.22 -2.27
CA PRO A 240 28.02 -23.41 -3.46
C PRO A 240 28.75 -22.06 -3.42
N SER A 241 29.11 -21.52 -4.59
CA SER A 241 29.58 -20.13 -4.69
C SER A 241 28.50 -19.16 -4.25
N CYS A 242 28.89 -18.04 -3.66
CA CYS A 242 27.95 -16.97 -3.36
C CYS A 242 27.37 -16.34 -4.63
N GLY A 243 26.08 -16.00 -4.59
CA GLY A 243 25.49 -15.08 -5.57
C GLY A 243 26.17 -13.71 -5.48
N SER A 244 25.99 -12.88 -6.52
CA SER A 244 26.57 -11.52 -6.62
C SER A 244 26.37 -10.65 -5.37
N ASP A 245 25.28 -10.90 -4.66
CA ASP A 245 24.75 -10.13 -3.54
C ASP A 245 25.27 -10.58 -2.17
N TYR A 246 26.18 -11.55 -2.14
CA TYR A 246 26.70 -12.15 -0.93
C TYR A 246 28.22 -12.07 -0.92
N ASP A 247 28.78 -11.67 0.22
CA ASP A 247 30.21 -11.78 0.49
C ASP A 247 30.49 -13.14 1.08
N CYS A 248 31.61 -13.71 0.67
CA CYS A 248 32.09 -14.92 1.27
C CYS A 248 32.97 -14.60 2.47
N ILE A 249 32.39 -14.69 3.68
CA ILE A 249 33.09 -14.39 4.93
C ILE A 249 33.00 -15.62 5.81
N ASN A 250 34.14 -16.12 6.28
CA ASN A 250 34.25 -17.34 7.08
C ASN A 250 33.49 -18.51 6.44
N ASN A 251 33.64 -18.67 5.12
CA ASN A 251 33.07 -19.76 4.34
C ASN A 251 31.53 -19.81 4.28
N GLN A 252 30.86 -18.74 4.72
CA GLN A 252 29.41 -18.56 4.58
C GLN A 252 29.11 -17.40 3.64
N CYS A 253 28.05 -17.55 2.85
CA CYS A 253 27.50 -16.44 2.08
C CYS A 253 26.78 -15.50 3.03
N ILE A 254 27.48 -14.46 3.45
CA ILE A 254 26.91 -13.38 4.22
C ILE A 254 26.32 -12.40 3.24
N TYR A 255 25.03 -12.15 3.38
CA TYR A 255 24.35 -11.18 2.54
C TYR A 255 25.02 -9.82 2.70
N LYS A 256 25.45 -9.24 1.58
CA LYS A 256 26.04 -7.90 1.57
C LYS A 256 24.96 -6.96 2.06
N SER A 257 25.18 -6.36 3.22
CA SER A 257 24.21 -5.47 3.85
C SER A 257 24.69 -4.03 3.79
N GLY A 258 23.74 -3.11 3.71
CA GLY A 258 23.98 -1.70 3.52
C GLY A 258 23.75 -1.25 2.09
N CYS A 259 23.65 0.05 1.95
CA CYS A 259 23.19 0.69 0.73
C CYS A 259 24.17 0.62 -0.45
N ALA A 260 25.44 0.32 -0.19
CA ALA A 260 26.44 0.17 -1.25
C ALA A 260 26.16 -1.09 -2.08
N TYR A 261 25.38 -2.00 -1.51
CA TYR A 261 25.02 -3.28 -2.09
C TYR A 261 23.52 -3.40 -2.36
N SER A 262 22.77 -2.28 -2.29
CA SER A 262 21.32 -2.26 -2.53
C SER A 262 20.49 -3.05 -1.50
N HIS A 263 21.03 -3.31 -0.30
CA HIS A 263 20.42 -4.17 0.72
C HIS A 263 20.40 -3.54 2.13
N PRO A 264 19.53 -2.55 2.39
CA PRO A 264 18.52 -2.04 1.48
C PRO A 264 19.06 -0.93 0.59
N MET A 265 18.51 -0.81 -0.62
CA MET A 265 18.63 0.40 -1.42
C MET A 265 18.13 1.57 -0.57
N CYS A 266 18.90 2.64 -0.54
CA CYS A 266 18.43 3.86 0.09
C CYS A 266 17.16 4.33 -0.60
N GLY A 267 16.13 4.63 0.19
CA GLY A 267 14.96 5.29 -0.33
C GLY A 267 15.34 6.60 -1.00
N ASN A 268 14.50 7.11 -1.90
CA ASN A 268 14.79 8.26 -2.77
C ASN A 268 15.37 9.50 -2.06
N ASN A 269 15.11 9.66 -0.75
CA ASN A 269 15.57 10.77 0.08
C ASN A 269 16.90 10.55 0.81
N TYR A 270 17.56 9.41 0.62
CA TYR A 270 18.78 9.05 1.34
C TYR A 270 19.93 8.84 0.34
N ASN A 271 21.14 9.28 0.70
CA ASN A 271 22.37 8.93 0.01
C ASN A 271 23.00 7.74 0.70
N CYS A 272 23.64 6.87 -0.09
CA CYS A 272 24.53 5.89 0.49
C CYS A 272 25.87 6.54 0.82
N VAL A 273 26.19 6.67 2.11
CA VAL A 273 27.46 7.21 2.59
C VAL A 273 28.03 6.21 3.59
N ASN A 274 29.26 5.75 3.38
CA ASN A 274 29.91 4.75 4.24
C ASN A 274 29.04 3.50 4.50
N ASN A 275 28.39 2.99 3.46
CA ASN A 275 27.48 1.83 3.51
C ASN A 275 26.22 2.00 4.40
N GLN A 276 25.88 3.25 4.76
CA GLN A 276 24.67 3.59 5.49
C GLN A 276 23.81 4.59 4.71
N CYS A 277 22.49 4.45 4.81
CA CYS A 277 21.57 5.43 4.26
C CYS A 277 21.53 6.66 5.14
N VAL A 278 22.21 7.71 4.69
CA VAL A 278 22.20 9.02 5.33
C VAL A 278 21.19 9.89 4.62
N LEU A 279 20.30 10.53 5.38
CA LEU A 279 19.27 11.39 4.84
C LEU A 279 19.94 12.54 4.07
N LYS A 280 19.58 12.70 2.79
CA LYS A 280 20.14 13.74 1.92
C LYS A 280 19.94 15.09 2.60
N SER A 281 20.94 15.96 2.54
CA SER A 281 20.84 17.30 3.12
C SER A 281 19.93 18.17 2.27
N GLY A 282 19.12 18.97 2.94
CA GLY A 282 18.20 19.92 2.36
C GLY A 282 16.74 19.53 2.56
N CYS A 283 15.88 20.52 2.44
CA CYS A 283 14.49 20.41 2.82
C CYS A 283 13.65 19.51 1.90
N GLN A 284 14.10 19.21 0.68
CA GLN A 284 13.37 18.30 -0.23
C GLN A 284 13.36 16.88 0.32
N PHE A 285 14.31 16.62 1.23
CA PHE A 285 14.50 15.36 1.92
C PHE A 285 14.09 15.47 3.39
N ASN A 286 13.39 16.54 3.78
CA ASN A 286 12.99 16.80 5.16
C ASN A 286 14.18 16.89 6.15
N ASN A 287 15.32 17.41 5.69
CA ASN A 287 16.56 17.46 6.48
C ASN A 287 17.35 18.77 6.29
N PRO A 288 16.95 19.89 6.91
CA PRO A 288 15.92 19.97 7.95
C PRO A 288 14.50 20.05 7.38
N VAL A 289 13.51 19.64 8.18
CA VAL A 289 12.10 19.94 7.92
C VAL A 289 11.91 21.46 8.00
N CYS A 290 11.33 22.08 6.97
CA CYS A 290 11.04 23.51 7.03
C CYS A 290 9.93 23.78 8.04
N VAL A 291 10.20 24.73 8.95
CA VAL A 291 9.25 25.18 9.96
C VAL A 291 8.15 26.06 9.34
N ASN A 292 7.07 26.28 10.08
CA ASN A 292 5.96 27.14 9.63
C ASN A 292 6.46 28.52 9.17
N GLY A 293 6.04 28.93 7.96
CA GLY A 293 6.50 30.15 7.31
C GLY A 293 7.64 29.97 6.29
N PHE A 294 8.15 28.74 6.10
CA PHE A 294 9.18 28.42 5.11
C PHE A 294 8.77 27.26 4.20
N ASP A 295 9.02 27.40 2.89
CA ASP A 295 8.85 26.35 1.88
C ASP A 295 10.23 25.86 1.43
N CYS A 296 10.25 24.64 0.93
CA CYS A 296 11.46 24.08 0.41
C CYS A 296 11.72 24.52 -1.03
N ILE A 297 12.58 25.52 -1.21
CA ILE A 297 12.91 26.07 -2.54
C ILE A 297 14.40 25.81 -2.79
N ASN A 298 14.71 25.20 -3.93
CA ASN A 298 16.09 24.82 -4.31
C ASN A 298 16.82 24.03 -3.20
N ASN A 299 16.11 23.10 -2.56
CA ASN A 299 16.63 22.26 -1.48
C ASN A 299 17.09 23.01 -0.22
N GLN A 300 16.66 24.27 -0.04
CA GLN A 300 16.84 25.06 1.17
C GLN A 300 15.50 25.58 1.69
N CYS A 301 15.36 25.68 3.02
CA CYS A 301 14.18 26.31 3.60
C CYS A 301 14.26 27.80 3.35
N GLN A 302 13.38 28.29 2.49
CA GLN A 302 13.23 29.70 2.17
C GLN A 302 11.87 30.18 2.63
N THR A 303 11.71 31.46 2.93
CA THR A 303 10.40 32.03 3.31
C THR A 303 9.37 31.69 2.23
N LYS A 304 8.19 31.19 2.61
CA LYS A 304 7.13 30.82 1.65
C LYS A 304 6.85 32.00 0.71
N GLN A 305 7.30 31.91 -0.54
CA GLN A 305 6.81 32.79 -1.59
C GLN A 305 5.50 32.16 -2.07
N ASN A 306 4.38 32.74 -1.61
CA ASN A 306 3.01 32.34 -1.90
C ASN A 306 2.66 30.91 -1.45
N SER A 307 2.35 30.79 -0.15
CA SER A 307 1.92 29.56 0.51
C SER A 307 0.82 28.81 -0.25
N GLU A 308 1.07 27.54 -0.62
CA GLU A 308 0.00 26.58 -0.91
C GLU A 308 -0.86 26.42 0.36
N LYS A 309 -2.04 27.05 0.37
CA LYS A 309 -3.01 26.90 1.45
C LYS A 309 -3.84 25.64 1.19
N ASN A 310 -3.60 24.59 1.98
CA ASN A 310 -4.39 23.36 1.97
C ASN A 310 -5.59 23.50 2.92
N GLY A 311 -6.63 22.68 2.75
CA GLY A 311 -7.83 22.71 3.61
C GLY A 311 -8.90 23.70 3.17
N CYS A 312 -8.76 24.29 1.97
CA CYS A 312 -9.68 25.29 1.44
C CYS A 312 -11.10 24.77 1.22
N TRP A 313 -11.28 23.45 1.15
CA TRP A 313 -12.60 22.84 1.04
C TRP A 313 -13.46 23.09 2.29
N GLN A 314 -12.83 22.96 3.46
CA GLN A 314 -13.51 23.13 4.75
C GLN A 314 -13.72 24.62 5.08
N ASN A 315 -12.94 25.49 4.45
CA ASN A 315 -13.01 26.93 4.64
C ASN A 315 -12.65 27.66 3.33
N ASN A 316 -13.66 27.96 2.52
CA ASN A 316 -13.49 28.66 1.24
C ASN A 316 -12.83 30.05 1.38
N ASN A 317 -12.84 30.66 2.57
CA ASN A 317 -12.17 31.94 2.82
C ASN A 317 -10.64 31.79 2.99
N LEU A 318 -10.10 30.57 2.91
CA LEU A 318 -8.66 30.35 2.92
C LEU A 318 -7.99 30.88 1.65
N CYS A 319 -8.62 30.74 0.48
CA CYS A 319 -8.02 31.17 -0.78
C CYS A 319 -8.09 32.69 -0.95
N ASN A 320 -7.03 33.27 -1.50
CA ASN A 320 -6.98 34.68 -1.88
C ASN A 320 -7.95 34.95 -3.05
N SER A 321 -8.22 36.23 -3.34
CA SER A 321 -9.16 36.64 -4.41
C SER A 321 -8.74 36.20 -5.83
N ASN A 322 -7.45 35.92 -6.05
CA ASN A 322 -6.85 35.41 -7.28
C ASN A 322 -6.59 33.88 -7.26
N GLU A 323 -7.06 33.19 -6.21
CA GLU A 323 -6.90 31.77 -6.02
C GLU A 323 -8.26 31.05 -6.11
N GLN A 324 -8.22 29.78 -6.53
CA GLN A 324 -9.37 28.89 -6.51
C GLN A 324 -9.06 27.64 -5.70
N CYS A 325 -10.02 27.19 -4.90
CA CYS A 325 -9.92 25.92 -4.20
C CYS A 325 -10.18 24.74 -5.15
N LEU A 326 -9.16 23.94 -5.43
CA LEU A 326 -9.23 22.74 -6.25
C LEU A 326 -8.45 21.60 -5.59
N ARG A 327 -9.08 20.43 -5.44
CA ARG A 327 -8.53 19.27 -4.71
C ARG A 327 -8.06 19.59 -3.29
N ASP A 328 -8.84 20.40 -2.58
CA ASP A 328 -8.52 20.90 -1.23
C ASP A 328 -7.25 21.76 -1.14
N LYS A 329 -6.82 22.34 -2.27
CA LYS A 329 -5.69 23.27 -2.37
C LYS A 329 -6.09 24.59 -3.03
N CYS A 330 -5.61 25.70 -2.49
CA CYS A 330 -5.70 26.99 -3.20
C CYS A 330 -4.67 27.03 -4.32
N ILE A 331 -5.13 27.14 -5.56
CA ILE A 331 -4.27 27.33 -6.74
C ILE A 331 -4.43 28.74 -7.28
N VAL A 332 -3.34 29.36 -7.74
CA VAL A 332 -3.38 30.67 -8.40
C VAL A 332 -3.95 30.48 -9.81
N ILE A 333 -5.12 31.04 -10.10
CA ILE A 333 -5.87 30.79 -11.35
C ILE A 333 -5.01 31.08 -12.59
N ASN A 334 -4.32 32.23 -12.60
CA ASN A 334 -3.55 32.71 -13.74
C ASN A 334 -2.40 31.78 -14.14
N ASP A 335 -1.85 30.98 -13.23
CA ASP A 335 -0.78 30.04 -13.54
C ASP A 335 -1.22 28.94 -14.51
N TRP A 336 -2.52 28.64 -14.53
CA TRP A 336 -3.12 27.50 -15.24
C TRP A 336 -3.95 27.93 -16.45
N LEU A 337 -4.18 29.23 -16.64
CA LEU A 337 -4.85 29.76 -17.81
C LEU A 337 -3.94 29.73 -19.05
N PRO A 338 -4.50 29.56 -20.25
CA PRO A 338 -3.76 29.79 -21.49
C PRO A 338 -3.17 31.21 -21.51
N ASP A 339 -1.86 31.31 -21.73
CA ASP A 339 -1.13 32.58 -21.87
C ASP A 339 -1.16 33.07 -23.32
N ASN A 340 -2.05 32.50 -24.15
CA ASN A 340 -2.06 32.70 -25.59
C ASN A 340 -2.55 34.13 -25.90
N SER A 341 -1.58 35.04 -25.90
CA SER A 341 -1.65 36.49 -25.99
C SER A 341 -2.51 37.07 -27.13
N GLU A 342 -2.57 38.41 -27.20
CA GLU A 342 -3.04 39.18 -28.38
C GLU A 342 -2.54 38.62 -29.73
N MET A 343 -1.39 37.94 -29.77
CA MET A 343 -0.88 37.30 -30.98
C MET A 343 -1.82 36.21 -31.51
N SER A 344 -2.50 35.45 -30.65
CA SER A 344 -3.47 34.45 -31.08
C SER A 344 -4.72 35.07 -31.72
N LYS A 345 -4.98 36.37 -31.53
CA LYS A 345 -6.02 37.09 -32.28
C LYS A 345 -5.64 37.33 -33.75
N LYS A 346 -4.36 37.15 -34.11
CA LYS A 346 -3.87 37.24 -35.49
C LYS A 346 -3.91 35.89 -36.23
N CYS A 347 -4.13 34.80 -35.51
CA CYS A 347 -4.34 33.47 -36.10
C CYS A 347 -5.82 33.28 -36.47
N ASN A 348 -6.13 32.20 -37.18
CA ASN A 348 -7.53 31.84 -37.43
C ASN A 348 -8.26 31.55 -36.10
N ASN A 349 -9.60 31.59 -36.11
CA ASN A 349 -10.38 31.48 -34.88
C ASN A 349 -10.25 30.12 -34.19
N ASP A 350 -9.85 29.08 -34.92
CA ASP A 350 -9.55 27.73 -34.44
C ASP A 350 -8.06 27.48 -34.21
N GLU A 351 -7.24 28.52 -34.23
CA GLU A 351 -5.79 28.44 -34.04
C GLU A 351 -5.32 29.21 -32.80
N VAL A 352 -4.14 28.81 -32.32
CA VAL A 352 -3.41 29.43 -31.22
C VAL A 352 -1.99 29.75 -31.66
N TYR A 353 -1.45 30.87 -31.18
CA TYR A 353 -0.08 31.28 -31.48
C TYR A 353 0.90 30.66 -30.48
N ILE A 354 1.76 29.75 -30.96
CA ILE A 354 2.71 29.02 -30.12
C ILE A 354 4.07 28.99 -30.80
N ASN A 355 5.11 29.43 -30.09
CA ASN A 355 6.50 29.41 -30.55
C ASN A 355 6.70 30.07 -31.92
N GLY A 356 6.06 31.21 -32.17
CA GLY A 356 6.25 31.98 -33.39
C GLY A 356 5.27 31.68 -34.52
N VAL A 357 4.44 30.63 -34.41
CA VAL A 357 3.58 30.15 -35.49
C VAL A 357 2.14 29.91 -35.02
N CYS A 358 1.18 30.10 -35.92
CA CYS A 358 -0.22 29.71 -35.71
C CYS A 358 -0.35 28.19 -35.87
N LYS A 359 -0.99 27.53 -34.91
CA LYS A 359 -1.27 26.10 -34.93
C LYS A 359 -2.73 25.84 -34.58
N PRO A 360 -3.36 24.79 -35.14
CA PRO A 360 -4.70 24.40 -34.72
C PRO A 360 -4.78 24.19 -33.21
N ALA A 361 -5.78 24.82 -32.57
CA ALA A 361 -6.08 24.62 -31.18
C ALA A 361 -6.51 23.16 -30.95
N LYS A 362 -6.06 22.58 -29.83
CA LYS A 362 -6.45 21.22 -29.42
C LYS A 362 -7.78 21.18 -28.70
N LEU A 363 -8.16 22.31 -28.10
CA LEU A 363 -9.46 22.55 -27.52
C LEU A 363 -9.89 23.96 -27.95
N ASN A 364 -10.99 24.07 -28.68
CA ASN A 364 -11.53 25.34 -29.17
C ASN A 364 -12.96 25.49 -28.66
N VAL A 365 -13.16 26.36 -27.68
CA VAL A 365 -14.44 26.51 -26.98
C VAL A 365 -14.98 27.91 -27.17
N VAL A 366 -16.25 28.00 -27.57
CA VAL A 366 -16.98 29.25 -27.72
C VAL A 366 -18.02 29.34 -26.62
N TYR A 367 -17.73 30.10 -25.57
CA TYR A 367 -18.71 30.43 -24.55
C TYR A 367 -19.61 31.55 -25.04
N TYR A 368 -20.91 31.36 -24.91
CA TYR A 368 -21.88 32.40 -25.24
C TYR A 368 -22.95 32.53 -24.17
N THR A 369 -23.44 33.75 -23.97
CA THR A 369 -24.36 34.06 -22.89
C THR A 369 -25.17 35.32 -23.17
N LYS A 370 -26.44 35.34 -22.77
CA LYS A 370 -27.28 36.55 -22.86
C LYS A 370 -26.86 37.65 -21.88
N TYR A 371 -26.02 37.32 -20.90
CA TYR A 371 -25.67 38.20 -19.80
C TYR A 371 -24.63 39.24 -20.24
N SER A 372 -24.78 40.45 -19.72
CA SER A 372 -23.93 41.59 -20.06
C SER A 372 -22.67 41.70 -19.19
N ASN A 373 -22.66 41.06 -18.02
CA ASN A 373 -21.55 41.18 -17.07
C ASN A 373 -20.37 40.28 -17.49
N TYR A 374 -19.54 40.83 -18.38
CA TYR A 374 -18.36 40.17 -18.93
C TYR A 374 -17.39 39.70 -17.84
N GLU A 375 -17.13 40.50 -16.80
CA GLU A 375 -16.15 40.15 -15.75
C GLU A 375 -16.57 38.91 -14.96
N ASN A 376 -17.84 38.80 -14.60
CA ASN A 376 -18.32 37.63 -13.87
C ASN A 376 -18.30 36.37 -14.75
N VAL A 377 -18.69 36.51 -16.03
CA VAL A 377 -18.67 35.41 -17.02
C VAL A 377 -17.22 34.96 -17.26
N LYS A 378 -16.31 35.91 -17.49
CA LYS A 378 -14.90 35.65 -17.68
C LYS A 378 -14.31 34.96 -16.45
N LYS A 379 -14.60 35.44 -15.24
CA LYS A 379 -14.13 34.81 -14.00
C LYS A 379 -14.57 33.35 -13.88
N TYR A 380 -15.82 33.04 -14.23
CA TYR A 380 -16.30 31.65 -14.24
C TYR A 380 -15.55 30.79 -15.26
N ILE A 381 -15.40 31.29 -16.49
CA ILE A 381 -14.67 30.57 -17.55
C ILE A 381 -13.22 30.36 -17.15
N ASP A 382 -12.56 31.39 -16.63
CA ASP A 382 -11.18 31.32 -16.15
C ASP A 382 -11.04 30.25 -15.05
N ASN A 383 -11.96 30.22 -14.09
CA ASN A 383 -11.99 29.22 -13.03
C ASN A 383 -12.19 27.79 -13.56
N SER A 384 -13.04 27.62 -14.57
CA SER A 384 -13.32 26.31 -15.16
C SER A 384 -12.15 25.81 -16.01
N ILE A 385 -11.55 26.69 -16.81
CA ILE A 385 -10.41 26.34 -17.66
C ILE A 385 -9.18 26.06 -16.81
N SER A 386 -8.86 26.94 -15.85
CA SER A 386 -7.75 26.70 -14.93
C SER A 386 -7.96 25.40 -14.14
N GLY A 387 -9.19 25.13 -13.73
CA GLY A 387 -9.56 23.88 -13.08
C GLY A 387 -9.39 22.64 -13.95
N LEU A 388 -9.77 22.69 -15.23
CA LEU A 388 -9.53 21.60 -16.20
C LEU A 388 -8.04 21.34 -16.34
N VAL A 389 -7.25 22.39 -16.62
CA VAL A 389 -5.80 22.27 -16.84
C VAL A 389 -5.09 21.76 -15.59
N TYR A 390 -5.50 22.22 -14.41
CA TYR A 390 -4.97 21.74 -13.13
C TYR A 390 -5.35 20.29 -12.85
N ALA A 391 -6.63 19.94 -12.99
CA ALA A 391 -7.11 18.58 -12.74
C ALA A 391 -6.48 17.57 -13.69
N ALA A 392 -6.19 17.98 -14.92
CA ALA A 392 -5.55 17.16 -15.94
C ALA A 392 -4.02 17.20 -15.93
N ASP A 393 -3.38 17.88 -14.96
CA ASP A 393 -1.91 18.05 -14.92
C ASP A 393 -1.33 18.51 -16.28
N ALA A 394 -2.00 19.48 -16.91
CA ALA A 394 -1.79 19.89 -18.29
C ALA A 394 -1.15 21.30 -18.40
N LYS A 395 -0.39 21.73 -17.38
CA LYS A 395 0.19 23.09 -17.33
C LYS A 395 1.08 23.41 -18.53
N ASN A 396 1.87 22.43 -19.00
CA ASN A 396 2.83 22.60 -20.11
C ASN A 396 2.18 22.76 -21.50
N CYS A 397 0.88 22.49 -21.63
CA CYS A 397 0.15 22.52 -22.89
C CYS A 397 -1.12 23.40 -22.80
N LYS A 398 -1.30 24.17 -21.72
CA LYS A 398 -2.42 25.09 -21.53
C LYS A 398 -2.60 26.05 -22.71
N ASN A 399 -1.52 26.40 -23.42
CA ASN A 399 -1.54 27.29 -24.58
C ASN A 399 -2.14 26.66 -25.85
N ASN A 400 -2.41 25.34 -25.84
CA ASN A 400 -3.10 24.64 -26.93
C ASN A 400 -4.63 24.85 -26.88
N ILE A 401 -5.14 25.59 -25.91
CA ILE A 401 -6.58 25.85 -25.69
C ILE A 401 -6.95 27.23 -26.22
N ARG A 402 -7.99 27.31 -27.04
CA ARG A 402 -8.58 28.54 -27.58
C ARG A 402 -9.95 28.77 -26.96
N ILE A 403 -10.18 29.97 -26.46
CA ILE A 403 -11.42 30.37 -25.79
C ILE A 403 -11.96 31.62 -26.46
N HIS A 404 -13.25 31.59 -26.78
CA HIS A 404 -14.01 32.73 -27.25
C HIS A 404 -15.13 33.01 -26.26
N ILE A 405 -15.42 34.28 -25.97
CA ILE A 405 -16.45 34.69 -25.02
C ILE A 405 -17.38 35.69 -25.71
N LEU A 406 -18.65 35.34 -25.82
CA LEU A 406 -19.70 36.16 -26.39
C LEU A 406 -20.74 36.50 -25.32
N THR A 407 -20.72 37.75 -24.86
CA THR A 407 -21.74 38.29 -23.95
C THR A 407 -22.83 39.01 -24.72
N ASN A 408 -23.98 39.21 -24.08
CA ASN A 408 -25.17 39.79 -24.72
C ASN A 408 -25.58 39.06 -26.01
N PHE A 409 -25.24 37.78 -26.12
CA PHE A 409 -25.47 37.00 -27.33
C PHE A 409 -26.37 35.83 -27.02
N CYS A 410 -27.39 35.66 -27.85
CA CYS A 410 -28.25 34.51 -27.77
C CYS A 410 -28.84 34.17 -29.13
N PHE A 411 -28.95 32.87 -29.41
CA PHE A 411 -29.67 32.41 -30.58
C PHE A 411 -31.18 32.51 -30.34
N PRO A 412 -31.94 33.01 -31.34
CA PRO A 412 -33.39 32.98 -31.28
C PRO A 412 -33.91 31.56 -31.00
N LYS A 413 -34.97 31.47 -30.21
CA LYS A 413 -35.70 30.22 -29.98
C LYS A 413 -36.02 29.52 -31.31
N GLY A 414 -35.77 28.22 -31.39
CA GLY A 414 -36.00 27.43 -32.61
C GLY A 414 -34.86 27.46 -33.61
N THR A 415 -33.72 28.10 -33.29
CA THR A 415 -32.49 27.92 -34.08
C THR A 415 -32.01 26.47 -33.94
N TYR A 416 -32.16 25.69 -35.00
CA TYR A 416 -31.62 24.34 -35.06
C TYR A 416 -30.12 24.41 -35.42
N ARG A 417 -29.29 23.56 -34.80
CA ARG A 417 -27.85 23.43 -35.10
C ARG A 417 -26.99 24.65 -34.75
N VAL A 418 -27.21 25.22 -33.57
CA VAL A 418 -26.37 26.31 -33.00
C VAL A 418 -24.88 26.01 -33.13
N GLN A 419 -24.48 24.76 -32.90
CA GLN A 419 -23.10 24.29 -33.01
C GLN A 419 -22.52 24.45 -34.42
N GLU A 420 -23.31 24.25 -35.48
CA GLU A 420 -22.86 24.38 -36.87
C GLU A 420 -22.66 25.85 -37.25
N GLU A 421 -23.48 26.78 -36.74
CA GLU A 421 -23.26 28.22 -36.94
C GLU A 421 -21.96 28.70 -36.29
N PHE A 422 -21.64 28.17 -35.11
CA PHE A 422 -20.36 28.46 -34.47
C PHE A 422 -19.18 27.89 -35.26
N LYS A 423 -19.27 26.68 -35.81
CA LYS A 423 -18.20 26.11 -36.63
C LYS A 423 -17.87 26.94 -37.87
N LYS A 424 -18.88 27.52 -38.52
CA LYS A 424 -18.66 28.43 -39.68
C LYS A 424 -17.81 29.65 -39.32
N THR A 425 -17.96 30.16 -38.09
CA THR A 425 -17.30 31.40 -37.67
C THR A 425 -15.99 31.14 -36.92
N TYR A 426 -15.96 30.09 -36.09
CA TYR A 426 -14.88 29.79 -35.14
C TYR A 426 -14.06 28.56 -35.53
N GLY A 427 -14.32 27.99 -36.71
CA GLY A 427 -13.66 26.81 -37.27
C GLY A 427 -14.31 25.49 -36.87
N GLU A 428 -14.02 24.43 -37.63
CA GLU A 428 -14.66 23.11 -37.50
C GLU A 428 -14.45 22.46 -36.11
N SER A 429 -13.39 22.83 -35.41
CA SER A 429 -13.07 22.36 -34.06
C SER A 429 -13.83 23.09 -32.95
N ALA A 430 -14.60 24.13 -33.27
CA ALA A 430 -15.30 24.93 -32.28
C ALA A 430 -16.34 24.09 -31.53
N ASN A 431 -16.40 24.26 -30.21
CA ASN A 431 -17.40 23.65 -29.33
C ASN A 431 -18.12 24.77 -28.59
N ALA A 432 -19.41 24.96 -28.91
CA ALA A 432 -20.22 26.02 -28.35
C ALA A 432 -20.73 25.61 -26.97
N ARG A 433 -20.66 26.50 -25.97
CA ARG A 433 -21.14 26.23 -24.62
C ARG A 433 -21.94 27.41 -24.10
N TYR A 434 -23.20 27.19 -23.75
CA TYR A 434 -24.06 28.24 -23.22
C TYR A 434 -23.87 28.39 -21.71
N LEU A 435 -23.67 29.61 -21.23
CA LEU A 435 -23.58 29.91 -19.81
C LEU A 435 -24.82 30.66 -19.33
N ASN A 436 -25.50 30.11 -18.31
CA ASN A 436 -26.64 30.73 -17.64
C ASN A 436 -26.35 30.98 -16.15
N PRO A 437 -25.61 32.05 -15.83
CA PRO A 437 -25.21 32.35 -14.47
C PRO A 437 -26.38 32.52 -13.46
N ASP A 438 -27.44 33.27 -13.79
CA ASP A 438 -28.38 33.77 -12.77
C ASP A 438 -29.55 32.83 -12.37
N GLY A 439 -29.55 31.55 -12.78
CA GLY A 439 -30.45 30.55 -12.18
C GLY A 439 -31.19 29.61 -13.14
N GLU A 440 -32.04 28.76 -12.54
CA GLU A 440 -32.56 27.49 -13.10
C GLU A 440 -33.38 27.60 -14.39
N GLN A 441 -34.00 28.75 -14.65
CA GLN A 441 -34.81 28.94 -15.85
C GLN A 441 -34.00 29.59 -16.94
N LEU A 442 -33.90 28.88 -18.06
CA LEU A 442 -33.36 29.43 -19.28
C LEU A 442 -34.22 30.62 -19.73
N PRO A 443 -33.61 31.62 -20.37
CA PRO A 443 -34.38 32.70 -20.96
C PRO A 443 -35.33 32.09 -21.99
N VAL A 444 -36.62 32.43 -21.92
CA VAL A 444 -37.66 31.85 -22.78
C VAL A 444 -37.38 32.01 -24.28
N ASP A 445 -36.54 33.00 -24.61
CA ASP A 445 -36.19 33.41 -25.96
C ASP A 445 -34.82 32.89 -26.42
N CYS A 446 -34.15 32.07 -25.60
CA CYS A 446 -32.78 31.62 -25.81
C CYS A 446 -32.66 30.13 -26.05
N GLN A 447 -32.04 29.77 -27.18
CA GLN A 447 -31.73 28.38 -27.51
C GLN A 447 -30.39 27.94 -26.88
N ILE A 448 -30.42 26.91 -26.03
CA ILE A 448 -29.20 26.14 -25.71
C ILE A 448 -28.86 25.33 -26.96
N GLY A 449 -27.61 25.42 -27.42
CA GLY A 449 -27.11 24.55 -28.48
C GLY A 449 -27.12 23.08 -28.07
N ASP A 450 -26.84 22.21 -29.03
CA ASP A 450 -26.96 20.75 -28.89
C ASP A 450 -25.91 20.13 -27.93
N THR A 451 -24.97 20.94 -27.46
CA THR A 451 -23.81 20.58 -26.61
C THR A 451 -24.02 20.90 -25.11
N GLY A 452 -25.27 21.15 -24.70
CA GLY A 452 -25.62 21.41 -23.30
C GLY A 452 -25.32 22.83 -22.83
N GLY A 453 -25.85 23.18 -21.66
CA GLY A 453 -25.69 24.49 -21.04
C GLY A 453 -25.70 24.38 -19.53
N ILE A 454 -24.91 25.23 -18.85
CA ILE A 454 -24.82 25.18 -17.39
C ILE A 454 -25.75 26.21 -16.79
N ASN A 455 -26.63 25.72 -15.92
CA ASN A 455 -27.50 26.54 -15.08
C ASN A 455 -26.91 26.60 -13.66
N LYS A 456 -26.73 27.83 -13.15
CA LYS A 456 -26.21 28.21 -11.82
C LYS A 456 -24.69 28.35 -11.67
N TRP A 457 -24.30 29.44 -11.00
CA TRP A 457 -22.95 29.84 -10.61
C TRP A 457 -22.12 28.83 -9.78
N TYR A 458 -22.70 27.76 -9.25
CA TYR A 458 -22.23 27.31 -7.94
C TYR A 458 -20.89 26.60 -7.92
N LEU A 459 -20.43 25.92 -8.98
CA LEU A 459 -19.10 25.30 -8.98
C LEU A 459 -18.52 25.20 -10.40
N PRO A 460 -17.28 25.69 -10.65
CA PRO A 460 -16.52 25.43 -11.89
C PRO A 460 -16.43 23.95 -12.26
N GLY A 461 -16.59 23.06 -11.27
CA GLY A 461 -16.66 21.61 -11.44
C GLY A 461 -17.59 21.15 -12.55
N ALA A 462 -18.83 21.67 -12.62
CA ALA A 462 -19.81 21.36 -13.67
C ALA A 462 -19.22 21.57 -15.07
N GLU A 463 -18.57 22.71 -15.28
CA GLU A 463 -17.95 23.02 -16.57
C GLU A 463 -16.70 22.19 -16.84
N ILE A 464 -15.90 21.90 -15.82
CA ILE A 464 -14.71 21.04 -15.96
C ILE A 464 -15.11 19.65 -16.48
N HIS A 465 -16.21 19.08 -15.97
CA HIS A 465 -16.78 17.82 -16.43
C HIS A 465 -17.19 17.87 -17.90
N GLU A 466 -17.97 18.88 -18.27
CA GLU A 466 -18.44 19.03 -19.65
C GLU A 466 -17.28 19.30 -20.64
N LEU A 467 -16.23 19.99 -20.21
CA LEU A 467 -15.00 20.14 -20.98
C LEU A 467 -14.27 18.80 -21.16
N GLY A 468 -14.41 17.86 -20.22
CA GLY A 468 -14.01 16.46 -20.39
C GLY A 468 -14.71 15.81 -21.59
N HIS A 469 -16.03 16.00 -21.73
CA HIS A 469 -16.78 15.51 -22.90
C HIS A 469 -16.33 16.12 -24.20
N VAL A 470 -16.03 17.42 -24.21
CA VAL A 470 -15.50 18.10 -25.40
C VAL A 470 -14.16 17.46 -25.85
N LEU A 471 -13.35 17.01 -24.90
CA LEU A 471 -12.10 16.29 -25.17
C LEU A 471 -12.31 14.81 -25.51
N GLY A 472 -13.56 14.33 -25.50
CA GLY A 472 -13.95 12.98 -25.87
C GLY A 472 -13.91 11.99 -24.71
N LEU A 473 -14.02 12.46 -23.46
CA LEU A 473 -14.36 11.59 -22.33
C LEU A 473 -15.87 11.30 -22.34
N TRP A 474 -16.23 10.12 -21.87
CA TRP A 474 -17.61 9.71 -21.69
C TRP A 474 -17.96 9.74 -20.22
N ASP A 475 -19.23 9.97 -19.94
CA ASP A 475 -19.78 9.81 -18.60
C ASP A 475 -19.55 8.39 -18.10
N GLN A 476 -18.95 8.27 -16.91
CA GLN A 476 -18.72 6.97 -16.28
C GLN A 476 -19.69 6.76 -15.10
N TYR A 477 -20.98 6.98 -15.32
CA TYR A 477 -22.00 6.64 -14.32
C TYR A 477 -22.19 5.13 -14.27
N CYS A 478 -21.32 4.43 -13.52
CA CYS A 478 -21.54 3.03 -13.21
C CYS A 478 -22.32 2.91 -11.89
N TYR A 479 -23.63 2.64 -11.97
CA TYR A 479 -24.45 2.34 -10.80
C TYR A 479 -24.23 0.88 -10.38
N TYR A 480 -23.55 0.65 -9.25
CA TYR A 480 -23.37 -0.70 -8.70
C TYR A 480 -23.81 -0.77 -7.23
N PRO A 481 -24.45 -1.88 -6.80
CA PRO A 481 -24.60 -2.18 -5.39
C PRO A 481 -23.23 -2.44 -4.76
N GLN A 482 -22.97 -1.84 -3.58
CA GLN A 482 -21.70 -1.93 -2.82
C GLN A 482 -21.26 -3.36 -2.45
N SER A 483 -22.09 -4.37 -2.70
CA SER A 483 -21.90 -5.75 -2.23
C SER A 483 -21.08 -6.65 -3.15
N LEU A 484 -20.62 -6.20 -4.33
CA LEU A 484 -19.86 -7.04 -5.26
C LEU A 484 -18.37 -6.64 -5.32
N ASN A 485 -17.50 -7.62 -5.12
CA ASN A 485 -16.03 -7.52 -5.18
C ASN A 485 -15.51 -8.67 -6.07
N PRO A 486 -14.67 -8.43 -7.11
CA PRO A 486 -14.09 -7.15 -7.51
C PRO A 486 -15.01 -6.32 -8.42
N PRO A 487 -14.91 -4.97 -8.39
CA PRO A 487 -15.53 -4.13 -9.41
C PRO A 487 -14.86 -4.39 -10.77
N ASN A 488 -15.65 -4.73 -11.78
CA ASN A 488 -15.16 -4.98 -13.14
C ASN A 488 -14.44 -3.76 -13.73
N GLN A 489 -13.45 -4.01 -14.59
CA GLN A 489 -12.67 -2.99 -15.29
C GLN A 489 -13.53 -2.19 -16.28
N VAL A 490 -13.28 -0.88 -16.43
CA VAL A 490 -13.96 0.00 -17.40
C VAL A 490 -13.28 -0.11 -18.78
N ASN A 491 -14.08 -0.10 -19.86
CA ASN A 491 -13.57 -0.04 -21.23
C ASN A 491 -13.79 1.37 -21.80
N PHE A 492 -12.70 2.11 -22.02
CA PHE A 492 -12.73 3.54 -22.37
C PHE A 492 -12.95 3.82 -23.86
N GLU A 493 -12.87 2.81 -24.72
CA GLU A 493 -12.97 3.00 -26.18
C GLU A 493 -14.38 2.77 -26.72
N LYS A 494 -15.24 2.12 -25.94
CA LYS A 494 -16.64 1.89 -26.28
C LYS A 494 -17.47 2.54 -25.19
N ALA A 495 -18.31 3.51 -25.55
CA ALA A 495 -19.25 4.18 -24.66
C ALA A 495 -20.23 3.19 -24.00
N GLY A 496 -19.77 2.46 -22.99
CA GLY A 496 -20.53 1.42 -22.34
C GLY A 496 -19.82 0.94 -21.09
N CYS A 497 -20.53 1.04 -19.96
CA CYS A 497 -20.34 0.10 -18.87
C CYS A 497 -20.32 -1.33 -19.47
N PHE A 498 -19.58 -2.27 -18.89
CA PHE A 498 -19.87 -3.69 -19.18
C PHE A 498 -21.39 -3.86 -19.04
N GLU A 499 -22.08 -4.29 -20.10
CA GLU A 499 -23.49 -4.62 -20.02
C GLU A 499 -23.64 -5.53 -18.79
N ALA A 500 -24.42 -5.08 -17.81
CA ALA A 500 -24.80 -5.96 -16.73
C ALA A 500 -25.39 -7.21 -17.42
N ASN A 501 -24.86 -8.39 -17.09
CA ASN A 501 -25.37 -9.62 -17.67
C ASN A 501 -26.91 -9.63 -17.60
N ASP A 502 -27.57 -10.20 -18.62
CA ASP A 502 -29.04 -10.15 -18.75
C ASP A 502 -29.76 -10.59 -17.45
N ASP A 503 -29.12 -11.42 -16.62
CA ASP A 503 -29.61 -11.88 -15.32
C ASP A 503 -29.66 -10.78 -14.25
N TRP A 504 -28.72 -9.83 -14.19
CA TRP A 504 -28.76 -8.69 -13.26
C TRP A 504 -29.88 -7.71 -13.63
N ASN A 505 -29.98 -7.37 -14.92
CA ASN A 505 -31.06 -6.50 -15.41
C ASN A 505 -32.43 -7.14 -15.16
N LYS A 506 -32.61 -8.44 -15.42
CA LYS A 506 -33.87 -9.15 -15.14
C LYS A 506 -34.21 -9.21 -13.65
N SER A 507 -33.21 -9.41 -12.79
CA SER A 507 -33.42 -9.65 -11.36
C SER A 507 -33.70 -8.36 -10.58
N TYR A 508 -33.22 -7.20 -11.06
CA TYR A 508 -33.34 -5.93 -10.33
C TYR A 508 -34.14 -4.83 -11.05
N CYS A 509 -34.19 -4.87 -12.39
CA CYS A 509 -34.96 -3.95 -13.22
C CYS A 509 -35.94 -4.74 -14.08
N GLY A 510 -37.03 -5.19 -13.44
CA GLY A 510 -38.11 -5.91 -14.14
C GLY A 510 -38.59 -5.15 -15.38
N GLU A 511 -38.98 -5.87 -16.43
CA GLU A 511 -39.50 -5.27 -17.66
C GLU A 511 -40.74 -4.41 -17.37
N LYS A 512 -40.73 -3.14 -17.78
CA LYS A 512 -41.93 -2.30 -17.75
C LYS A 512 -42.55 -2.34 -19.14
N ASN A 513 -43.70 -3.01 -19.26
CA ASN A 513 -44.45 -3.17 -20.51
C ASN A 513 -43.63 -3.78 -21.66
N GLY A 514 -42.81 -4.81 -21.40
CA GLY A 514 -42.08 -5.55 -22.44
C GLY A 514 -40.97 -4.77 -23.15
N THR A 515 -40.57 -3.61 -22.62
CA THR A 515 -39.46 -2.81 -23.15
C THR A 515 -38.29 -2.85 -22.15
N LYS A 516 -37.07 -3.14 -22.62
CA LYS A 516 -35.86 -3.06 -21.79
C LYS A 516 -35.73 -1.62 -21.27
N ILE A 517 -35.79 -1.46 -19.95
CA ILE A 517 -35.61 -0.15 -19.30
C ILE A 517 -34.14 0.07 -19.02
N THR A 518 -33.64 1.28 -19.24
CA THR A 518 -32.27 1.66 -18.85
C THR A 518 -32.17 1.77 -17.33
N PRO A 519 -30.98 1.58 -16.73
CA PRO A 519 -30.78 1.76 -15.29
C PRO A 519 -31.30 3.12 -14.77
N TYR A 520 -31.23 4.17 -15.60
CA TYR A 520 -31.72 5.51 -15.31
C TYR A 520 -33.24 5.61 -15.11
N GLN A 521 -34.00 4.78 -15.81
CA GLN A 521 -35.48 4.79 -15.80
C GLN A 521 -36.06 3.93 -14.66
N CYS A 522 -35.21 3.12 -14.02
CA CYS A 522 -35.63 2.07 -13.11
C CYS A 522 -35.99 2.60 -11.71
N LEU A 523 -35.26 3.59 -11.19
CA LEU A 523 -35.47 4.11 -9.83
C LEU A 523 -35.06 5.59 -9.78
N GLY A 524 -36.04 6.49 -9.70
CA GLY A 524 -35.86 7.96 -9.68
C GLY A 524 -35.16 8.53 -8.44
N ASN A 525 -34.07 7.91 -7.96
CA ASN A 525 -33.22 8.46 -6.91
C ASN A 525 -31.75 8.04 -7.09
N PRO A 526 -30.87 8.94 -7.57
CA PRO A 526 -29.48 8.64 -7.93
C PRO A 526 -28.55 8.34 -6.74
N ASN A 527 -28.96 8.56 -5.49
CA ASN A 527 -28.04 8.66 -4.35
C ASN A 527 -27.87 7.38 -3.49
N VAL A 528 -28.51 6.26 -3.83
CA VAL A 528 -28.58 5.07 -2.93
C VAL A 528 -27.51 4.01 -3.22
N TYR A 529 -26.92 4.03 -4.42
CA TYR A 529 -25.88 3.08 -4.80
C TYR A 529 -24.62 3.88 -5.08
N GLY A 530 -23.59 3.70 -4.24
CA GLY A 530 -22.33 4.44 -4.29
C GLY A 530 -21.53 4.23 -5.57
N GLY A 531 -22.05 4.74 -6.68
CA GLY A 531 -21.36 4.81 -7.96
C GLY A 531 -20.09 5.63 -7.79
N ARG A 532 -18.98 5.16 -8.36
CA ARG A 532 -17.88 6.06 -8.66
C ARG A 532 -18.33 6.87 -9.86
N THR A 533 -18.70 8.12 -9.61
CA THR A 533 -18.79 9.12 -10.65
C THR A 533 -17.37 9.52 -11.03
N VAL A 534 -16.85 8.87 -12.07
CA VAL A 534 -15.64 9.36 -12.73
C VAL A 534 -16.09 10.53 -13.62
N MET A 535 -15.44 11.69 -13.45
CA MET A 535 -15.96 13.03 -13.75
C MET A 535 -17.10 13.52 -12.83
N SER A 536 -17.08 13.30 -11.50
CA SER A 536 -18.18 13.82 -10.64
C SER A 536 -18.26 15.34 -10.57
N THR A 537 -19.47 15.84 -10.81
CA THR A 537 -19.94 17.15 -10.38
C THR A 537 -21.19 16.93 -9.54
N GLU A 538 -21.12 16.05 -8.54
CA GLU A 538 -22.29 15.83 -7.70
C GLU A 538 -22.45 16.97 -6.71
N THR A 539 -23.51 17.74 -6.94
CA THR A 539 -24.22 18.50 -5.92
C THR A 539 -24.76 17.52 -4.86
N GLY A 540 -23.92 17.00 -3.97
CA GLY A 540 -24.37 16.15 -2.87
C GLY A 540 -23.36 15.17 -2.26
N ALA A 541 -22.25 14.84 -2.92
CA ALA A 541 -21.24 13.95 -2.33
C ALA A 541 -20.26 14.74 -1.43
N PRO A 542 -19.83 14.21 -0.26
CA PRO A 542 -18.78 14.83 0.55
C PRO A 542 -17.46 14.82 -0.24
N ALA A 543 -17.08 15.98 -0.78
CA ALA A 543 -15.96 16.11 -1.70
C ALA A 543 -14.61 15.83 -1.03
N PRO A 544 -13.82 14.96 -1.68
CA PRO A 544 -12.56 15.43 -2.27
C PRO A 544 -12.45 15.16 -3.79
N THR A 545 -13.54 14.80 -4.46
CA THR A 545 -13.53 14.10 -5.76
C THR A 545 -13.68 14.98 -7.01
N PHE A 546 -13.22 16.23 -7.00
CA PHE A 546 -12.96 16.92 -8.27
C PHE A 546 -11.59 16.48 -8.80
N GLY A 547 -11.58 15.59 -9.78
CA GLY A 547 -10.35 15.15 -10.40
C GLY A 547 -10.57 14.08 -11.44
N PHE A 548 -9.72 14.11 -12.45
CA PHE A 548 -9.57 13.02 -13.39
C PHE A 548 -8.71 11.93 -12.74
N ASP A 549 -9.02 10.66 -13.00
CA ASP A 549 -8.10 9.59 -12.65
C ASP A 549 -6.84 9.61 -13.56
N ASN A 550 -5.84 8.78 -13.26
CA ASN A 550 -4.60 8.80 -14.03
C ASN A 550 -4.79 8.46 -15.53
N GLN A 551 -5.80 7.66 -15.88
CA GLN A 551 -6.07 7.29 -17.26
C GLN A 551 -6.75 8.44 -18.01
N GLU A 552 -7.73 9.09 -17.38
CA GLU A 552 -8.38 10.30 -17.88
C GLU A 552 -7.41 11.46 -18.01
N ILE A 553 -6.52 11.67 -17.02
CA ILE A 553 -5.43 12.65 -17.07
C ILE A 553 -4.58 12.41 -18.32
N ASN A 554 -4.12 11.18 -18.53
CA ASN A 554 -3.29 10.84 -19.69
C ASN A 554 -4.05 11.03 -21.01
N TYR A 555 -5.33 10.69 -21.06
CA TYR A 555 -6.18 10.89 -22.23
C TYR A 555 -6.35 12.38 -22.56
N ILE A 556 -6.70 13.21 -21.56
CA ILE A 556 -6.82 14.66 -21.72
C ILE A 556 -5.49 15.26 -22.15
N LYS A 557 -4.37 14.88 -21.52
CA LYS A 557 -3.03 15.36 -21.88
C LYS A 557 -2.70 15.03 -23.34
N ASN A 558 -3.01 13.82 -23.80
CA ASN A 558 -2.81 13.45 -25.20
C ASN A 558 -3.68 14.32 -26.14
N LYS A 559 -4.97 14.47 -25.83
CA LYS A 559 -5.90 15.30 -26.61
C LYS A 559 -5.45 16.76 -26.69
N LEU A 560 -4.98 17.31 -25.56
CA LEU A 560 -4.41 18.65 -25.47
C LEU A 560 -3.00 18.75 -26.06
N GLY A 561 -2.36 17.65 -26.49
CA GLY A 561 -1.04 17.65 -27.11
C GLY A 561 0.10 17.97 -26.14
N CYS A 562 0.04 17.45 -24.92
CA CYS A 562 1.01 17.69 -23.83
C CYS A 562 2.19 16.71 -23.82
N ASN A 563 2.38 15.94 -24.90
CA ASN A 563 3.38 14.88 -25.03
C ASN A 563 4.82 15.35 -24.85
#